data_AF-A0A1R1MI84-F1
#
_entry.id   AF-A0A1R1MI84-F1
#
_cell.length_a   1.000
_cell.length_b   1.000
_cell.length_c   1.000
_cell.angle_alpha   90.00
_cell.angle_beta   90.00
_cell.angle_gamma   90.00
#
_symmetry.space_group_name_H-M   'P 1'
#
loop_
_entity.id
_entity.type
_entity.pdbx_description
1 polymer ?
#
loop_
_entity_poly.entity_id
_entity_poly.type
_entity_poly.pdbx_seq_one_letter_code
_entity_poly.pdbx_strand_id
1 'polypeptide(L)'
;MKPLYQTRSCRLQQTGIPPFCQKSQRDCKYQGGFSLLELLVSAVIILVLVAGAYMRYMELAIDAERAAFKGVIGWLQAGMNMEMGHALTQGGMQNLEHLEHSNPMALVLKVMEPPSNYLGELDQQQALAAEPGFWYFDLHQKSLIYRVRYDQNLEGIDKLDNNKLSFVLKLVYSPADSYKGRRVIRRVRLQPSHKDFWKTPLGSGWKPRD
;
A
#
# COMPACT_ATOMS: atom_id res chain seq x y z
N MET A 1 -35.85 60.08 -65.17
CA MET A 1 -34.39 60.24 -65.41
C MET A 1 -33.66 59.05 -64.78
N LYS A 2 -32.89 58.28 -65.57
CA LYS A 2 -31.93 57.25 -65.09
C LYS A 2 -30.78 57.93 -64.30
N PRO A 3 -30.07 57.22 -63.40
CA PRO A 3 -28.83 56.51 -63.79
C PRO A 3 -28.63 55.15 -63.06
N LEU A 4 -28.29 54.06 -63.77
CA LEU A 4 -26.96 53.54 -64.16
C LEU A 4 -26.38 52.53 -63.15
N TYR A 5 -26.40 51.27 -63.59
CA TYR A 5 -25.79 50.10 -62.97
C TYR A 5 -24.26 50.17 -63.04
N GLN A 6 -23.59 49.80 -61.95
CA GLN A 6 -22.16 49.56 -61.92
C GLN A 6 -21.89 48.06 -61.84
N THR A 7 -21.50 47.50 -62.98
CA THR A 7 -21.01 46.13 -63.15
C THR A 7 -19.63 46.00 -62.50
N ARG A 8 -19.49 45.10 -61.52
CA ARG A 8 -18.18 44.62 -61.05
C ARG A 8 -17.85 43.33 -61.77
N SER A 9 -16.81 43.38 -62.60
CA SER A 9 -16.24 42.25 -63.32
C SER A 9 -15.72 41.18 -62.37
N CYS A 10 -16.24 39.95 -62.49
CA CYS A 10 -15.60 38.76 -61.94
C CYS A 10 -14.43 38.36 -62.84
N ARG A 11 -13.20 38.50 -62.32
CA ARG A 11 -12.01 37.88 -62.91
C ARG A 11 -11.95 36.44 -62.41
N LEU A 12 -12.33 35.49 -63.27
CA LEU A 12 -12.12 34.06 -63.05
C LEU A 12 -10.63 33.75 -63.24
N GLN A 13 -9.90 33.60 -62.14
CA GLN A 13 -8.58 32.98 -62.17
C GLN A 13 -8.78 31.46 -62.10
N GLN A 14 -8.64 30.81 -63.26
CA GLN A 14 -8.56 29.36 -63.39
C GLN A 14 -7.32 28.86 -62.63
N THR A 15 -7.54 28.23 -61.49
CA THR A 15 -6.63 27.22 -60.94
C THR A 15 -7.49 26.02 -60.55
N GLY A 16 -7.13 24.85 -61.08
CA GLY A 16 -7.95 23.64 -61.02
C GLY A 16 -7.96 22.99 -59.64
N ILE A 17 -8.87 23.44 -58.77
CA ILE A 17 -9.23 22.79 -57.50
C ILE A 17 -10.75 22.89 -57.40
N PRO A 18 -11.50 21.80 -57.13
CA PRO A 18 -12.95 21.89 -56.98
C PRO A 18 -13.29 22.83 -55.81
N PRO A 19 -14.35 23.65 -55.91
CA PRO A 19 -14.78 24.46 -54.77
C PRO A 19 -15.27 23.51 -53.69
N PHE A 20 -14.46 23.28 -52.66
CA PHE A 20 -14.95 22.70 -51.44
C PHE A 20 -15.88 23.74 -50.82
N CYS A 21 -17.18 23.55 -51.06
CA CYS A 21 -18.23 24.34 -50.42
C CYS A 21 -18.21 23.97 -48.94
N GLN A 22 -17.37 24.66 -48.18
CA GLN A 22 -17.28 24.53 -46.74
C GLN A 22 -18.60 25.09 -46.18
N LYS A 23 -19.57 24.19 -46.00
CA LYS A 23 -20.79 24.47 -45.24
C LYS A 23 -20.37 25.10 -43.92
N SER A 24 -20.60 26.40 -43.82
CA SER A 24 -20.48 27.19 -42.60
C SER A 24 -21.31 26.50 -41.53
N GLN A 25 -20.66 25.74 -40.65
CA GLN A 25 -21.25 25.24 -39.41
C GLN A 25 -21.44 26.46 -38.49
N ARG A 26 -22.49 27.24 -38.76
CA ARG A 26 -23.05 28.19 -37.81
C ARG A 26 -24.17 27.51 -37.04
N ASP A 27 -23.80 26.47 -36.30
CA ASP A 27 -24.55 26.11 -35.11
C ASP A 27 -23.86 26.82 -33.94
N CYS A 28 -24.21 28.09 -33.75
CA CYS A 28 -24.01 28.75 -32.46
C CYS A 28 -24.84 27.97 -31.44
N LYS A 29 -24.26 26.91 -30.88
CA LYS A 29 -24.82 26.25 -29.72
C LYS A 29 -24.98 27.30 -28.64
N TYR A 30 -26.23 27.59 -28.27
CA TYR A 30 -26.58 28.29 -27.04
C TYR A 30 -25.81 27.62 -25.91
N GLN A 31 -24.76 28.28 -25.42
CA GLN A 31 -24.18 27.93 -24.13
C GLN A 31 -25.14 28.48 -23.07
N GLY A 32 -26.23 27.74 -22.84
CA GLY A 32 -27.08 27.97 -21.68
C GLY A 32 -26.24 27.72 -20.44
N GLY A 33 -25.99 28.77 -19.65
CA GLY A 33 -25.44 28.61 -18.31
C GLY A 33 -26.36 27.71 -17.49
N PHE A 34 -25.77 26.91 -16.59
CA PHE A 34 -26.51 26.00 -15.71
C PHE A 34 -27.59 26.75 -14.94
N SER A 35 -28.79 26.19 -14.93
CA SER A 35 -29.87 26.67 -14.05
C SER A 35 -29.49 26.41 -12.58
N LEU A 36 -29.80 27.35 -11.67
CA LEU A 36 -29.58 27.18 -10.23
C LEU A 36 -30.23 25.88 -9.69
N LEU A 37 -31.38 25.48 -10.25
CA LEU A 37 -32.07 24.25 -9.88
C LEU A 37 -31.31 23.01 -10.38
N GLU A 38 -30.78 23.05 -11.60
CA GLU A 38 -30.02 21.95 -12.19
C GLU A 38 -28.75 21.68 -11.37
N LEU A 39 -28.02 22.74 -10.99
CA LEU A 39 -26.85 22.62 -10.13
C LEU A 39 -27.22 22.04 -8.76
N LEU A 40 -28.35 22.45 -8.18
CA LEU A 40 -28.83 21.91 -6.90
C LEU A 40 -29.15 20.41 -7.00
N VAL A 41 -29.89 19.99 -8.03
CA VAL A 41 -30.25 18.58 -8.23
C VAL A 41 -29.00 17.74 -8.49
N SER A 42 -28.10 18.19 -9.37
CA SER A 42 -26.83 17.51 -9.62
C SER A 42 -25.96 17.41 -8.37
N ALA A 43 -25.89 18.47 -7.56
CA ALA A 43 -25.14 18.46 -6.30
C ALA A 43 -25.70 17.42 -5.32
N VAL A 44 -27.02 17.33 -5.18
CA VAL A 44 -27.67 16.31 -4.33
C VAL A 44 -27.33 14.90 -4.80
N ILE A 45 -27.40 14.64 -6.11
CA ILE A 45 -27.06 13.32 -6.68
C ILE A 45 -25.58 12.99 -6.41
N ILE A 46 -24.67 13.93 -6.64
CA ILE A 46 -23.24 13.74 -6.40
C ILE A 46 -22.98 13.43 -4.92
N LEU A 47 -23.63 14.14 -3.99
CA LEU A 47 -23.46 13.89 -2.55
C LEU A 47 -23.89 12.48 -2.15
N VAL A 48 -25.03 12.00 -2.68
CA VAL A 48 -25.50 10.63 -2.41
C VAL A 48 -24.52 9.60 -2.96
N LEU A 49 -24.02 9.80 -4.17
CA LEU A 49 -23.03 8.89 -4.78
C LEU A 49 -21.71 8.87 -4.01
N VAL A 50 -21.20 10.04 -3.63
CA VAL A 50 -19.97 10.17 -2.84
C VAL A 50 -20.12 9.50 -1.47
N ALA A 51 -21.25 9.70 -0.79
CA ALA A 51 -21.50 9.06 0.51
C ALA A 51 -21.49 7.52 0.40
N GLY A 52 -22.18 6.97 -0.61
CA GLY A 52 -22.20 5.53 -0.86
C GLY A 52 -20.82 4.97 -1.24
N ALA A 53 -20.09 5.67 -2.12
CA ALA A 53 -18.76 5.28 -2.53
C ALA A 53 -17.74 5.33 -1.39
N TYR A 54 -17.85 6.34 -0.52
CA TYR A 54 -16.94 6.53 0.62
C TYR A 54 -17.00 5.35 1.61
N MET A 55 -18.20 4.85 1.92
CA MET A 55 -18.38 3.69 2.79
C MET A 55 -17.63 2.46 2.25
N ARG A 56 -17.79 2.17 0.96
CA ARG A 56 -17.11 1.04 0.31
C ARG A 56 -15.60 1.26 0.19
N TYR A 57 -15.18 2.49 -0.10
CA TYR A 57 -13.77 2.83 -0.19
C TYR A 57 -13.04 2.54 1.12
N MET A 58 -13.64 2.85 2.27
CA MET A 58 -13.03 2.59 3.58
C MET A 58 -12.87 1.09 3.85
N GLU A 59 -13.89 0.27 3.55
CA GLU A 59 -13.79 -1.20 3.66
C GLU A 59 -12.62 -1.74 2.82
N LEU A 60 -12.54 -1.32 1.55
CA LEU A 60 -11.46 -1.74 0.64
C LEU A 60 -10.09 -1.27 1.10
N ALA A 61 -9.99 -0.05 1.66
CA ALA A 61 -8.72 0.50 2.13
C ALA A 61 -8.16 -0.32 3.31
N ILE A 62 -9.02 -0.78 4.21
CA ILE A 62 -8.63 -1.62 5.36
C ILE A 62 -8.16 -2.99 4.89
N ASP A 63 -8.89 -3.61 3.95
CA ASP A 63 -8.53 -4.92 3.41
C ASP A 63 -7.23 -4.84 2.60
N ALA A 64 -7.02 -3.75 1.85
CA ALA A 64 -5.77 -3.49 1.14
C ALA A 64 -4.59 -3.31 2.09
N GLU A 65 -4.76 -2.57 3.20
CA GLU A 65 -3.72 -2.44 4.22
C GLU A 65 -3.35 -3.80 4.82
N ARG A 66 -4.35 -4.61 5.18
CA ARG A 66 -4.14 -5.97 5.70
C ARG A 66 -3.41 -6.86 4.70
N ALA A 67 -3.78 -6.79 3.41
CA ALA A 67 -3.13 -7.57 2.36
C ALA A 67 -1.67 -7.14 2.16
N ALA A 68 -1.41 -5.83 2.11
CA ALA A 68 -0.06 -5.28 2.02
C ALA A 68 0.80 -5.68 3.21
N PHE A 69 0.27 -5.55 4.42
CA PHE A 69 0.90 -6.00 5.66
C PHE A 69 1.29 -7.49 5.60
N LYS A 70 0.34 -8.37 5.24
CA LYS A 70 0.60 -9.81 5.10
C LYS A 70 1.63 -10.11 4.02
N GLY A 71 1.63 -9.34 2.93
CA GLY A 71 2.62 -9.41 1.87
C GLY A 71 4.04 -9.14 2.40
N VAL A 72 4.22 -8.07 3.18
CA VAL A 72 5.53 -7.75 3.79
C VAL A 72 5.97 -8.83 4.78
N ILE A 73 5.06 -9.36 5.60
CA ILE A 73 5.40 -10.47 6.51
C ILE A 73 5.81 -11.73 5.74
N GLY A 74 5.09 -12.09 4.67
CA GLY A 74 5.44 -13.23 3.82
C GLY A 74 6.78 -13.03 3.10
N TRP A 75 7.03 -11.83 2.59
CA TRP A 75 8.30 -11.44 1.99
C TRP A 75 9.46 -11.54 3.00
N LEU A 76 9.27 -11.02 4.21
CA LEU A 76 10.28 -11.08 5.28
C LEU A 76 10.57 -12.53 5.68
N GLN A 77 9.54 -13.37 5.78
CA GLN A 77 9.70 -14.80 6.06
C GLN A 77 10.44 -15.53 4.93
N ALA A 78 10.20 -15.19 3.67
CA ALA A 78 10.93 -15.75 2.54
C ALA A 78 12.42 -15.34 2.57
N GLY A 79 12.71 -14.05 2.77
CA GLY A 79 14.07 -13.54 2.88
C GLY A 79 14.87 -14.18 4.01
N MET A 80 14.27 -14.32 5.19
CA MET A 80 14.91 -15.01 6.33
C MET A 80 15.18 -16.49 6.03
N ASN A 81 14.29 -17.18 5.32
CA ASN A 81 14.52 -18.57 4.91
C ASN A 81 15.69 -18.69 3.93
N MET A 82 15.85 -17.72 3.01
CA MET A 82 16.99 -17.70 2.09
C MET A 82 18.31 -17.45 2.82
N GLU A 83 18.36 -16.48 3.72
CA GLU A 83 19.55 -16.19 4.53
C GLU A 83 19.94 -17.40 5.40
N MET A 84 18.96 -18.08 6.02
CA MET A 84 19.22 -19.34 6.73
C MET A 84 19.78 -20.42 5.81
N GLY A 85 19.22 -20.58 4.59
CA GLY A 85 19.72 -21.52 3.60
C GLY A 85 21.18 -21.24 3.21
N HIS A 86 21.55 -19.98 3.09
CA HIS A 86 22.91 -19.56 2.82
C HIS A 86 23.85 -19.81 4.02
N ALA A 87 23.41 -19.51 5.25
CA ALA A 87 24.18 -19.80 6.46
C ALA A 87 24.41 -21.31 6.68
N LEU A 88 23.46 -22.15 6.24
CA LEU A 88 23.55 -23.62 6.26
C LEU A 88 24.65 -24.14 5.32
N THR A 89 24.78 -23.57 4.12
CA THR A 89 25.77 -24.02 3.13
C THR A 89 27.18 -23.51 3.42
N GLN A 90 27.31 -22.36 4.09
CA GLN A 90 28.60 -21.75 4.46
C GLN A 90 29.23 -22.30 5.75
N GLY A 91 28.67 -23.35 6.34
CA GLY A 91 29.37 -24.15 7.35
C GLY A 91 29.23 -23.68 8.81
N GLY A 92 28.24 -22.86 9.15
CA GLY A 92 28.05 -22.55 10.58
C GLY A 92 26.81 -21.76 10.96
N MET A 93 25.81 -22.45 11.52
CA MET A 93 24.78 -21.87 12.42
C MET A 93 25.35 -21.46 13.81
N GLN A 94 26.68 -21.46 13.97
CA GLN A 94 27.34 -21.52 15.27
C GLN A 94 27.31 -20.21 16.07
N ASN A 95 26.66 -19.15 15.60
CA ASN A 95 26.46 -17.95 16.43
C ASN A 95 25.24 -17.11 16.07
N LEU A 96 24.11 -17.75 15.73
CA LEU A 96 22.87 -17.04 15.41
C LEU A 96 22.13 -16.51 16.65
N GLU A 97 22.59 -16.78 17.87
CA GLU A 97 22.01 -16.21 19.10
C GLU A 97 22.07 -14.67 19.10
N HIS A 98 23.06 -14.06 18.44
CA HIS A 98 23.14 -12.60 18.27
C HIS A 98 22.08 -12.03 17.30
N LEU A 99 21.39 -12.89 16.54
CA LEU A 99 20.28 -12.48 15.69
C LEU A 99 18.98 -12.32 16.48
N GLU A 100 18.86 -12.95 17.65
CA GLU A 100 17.70 -12.73 18.51
C GLU A 100 17.68 -11.27 18.96
N HIS A 101 16.55 -10.58 18.75
CA HIS A 101 16.41 -9.13 18.95
C HIS A 101 17.22 -8.25 17.98
N SER A 102 17.80 -8.82 16.91
CA SER A 102 18.35 -8.03 15.82
C SER A 102 17.26 -7.57 14.86
N ASN A 103 17.57 -6.56 14.05
CA ASN A 103 16.63 -6.05 13.07
C ASN A 103 16.41 -7.08 11.93
N PRO A 104 15.21 -7.67 11.81
CA PRO A 104 14.95 -8.67 10.78
C PRO A 104 14.98 -8.07 9.36
N MET A 105 14.63 -6.78 9.20
CA MET A 105 14.77 -6.10 7.90
C MET A 105 16.22 -6.02 7.48
N ALA A 106 17.15 -5.71 8.40
CA ALA A 106 18.58 -5.66 8.11
C ALA A 106 19.16 -7.00 7.65
N LEU A 107 18.58 -8.13 8.07
CA LEU A 107 18.98 -9.46 7.60
C LEU A 107 18.51 -9.71 6.18
N VAL A 108 17.26 -9.39 5.89
CA VAL A 108 16.68 -9.62 4.56
C VAL A 108 17.22 -8.63 3.52
N LEU A 109 17.58 -7.41 3.94
CA LEU A 109 18.21 -6.39 3.11
C LEU A 109 19.50 -6.84 2.40
N LYS A 110 20.19 -7.86 2.94
CA LYS A 110 21.38 -8.43 2.29
C LYS A 110 21.06 -9.24 1.04
N VAL A 111 19.81 -9.70 0.92
CA VAL A 111 19.35 -10.63 -0.11
C VAL A 111 18.26 -10.00 -1.00
N MET A 112 17.47 -9.07 -0.45
CA MET A 112 16.31 -8.47 -1.12
C MET A 112 16.15 -6.98 -0.78
N GLU A 113 15.61 -6.20 -1.72
CA GLU A 113 15.31 -4.77 -1.56
C GLU A 113 14.16 -4.54 -0.55
N PRO A 114 14.22 -3.54 0.35
CA PRO A 114 13.18 -3.33 1.35
C PRO A 114 11.89 -2.83 0.69
N PRO A 115 10.73 -3.04 1.34
CA PRO A 115 9.51 -2.40 0.90
C PRO A 115 9.63 -0.87 1.03
N SER A 116 8.99 -0.14 0.11
CA SER A 116 9.06 1.32 0.03
C SER A 116 8.52 2.05 1.27
N ASN A 117 7.74 1.36 2.10
CA ASN A 117 7.19 1.88 3.35
C ASN A 117 8.00 1.48 4.59
N TYR A 118 9.29 1.17 4.44
CA TYR A 118 10.21 0.96 5.56
C TYR A 118 11.01 2.25 5.84
N LEU A 119 10.88 2.78 7.05
CA LEU A 119 11.53 4.03 7.50
C LEU A 119 12.95 3.82 8.05
N GLY A 120 13.38 2.57 8.21
CA GLY A 120 14.67 2.25 8.81
C GLY A 120 14.60 1.99 10.31
N GLU A 121 15.74 2.13 10.96
CA GLU A 121 15.91 2.00 12.40
C GLU A 121 15.69 3.37 13.05
N LEU A 122 14.72 3.44 13.96
CA LEU A 122 14.30 4.68 14.59
C LEU A 122 14.61 4.65 16.09
N ASP A 123 15.04 5.80 16.61
CA ASP A 123 15.10 6.04 18.05
C ASP A 123 13.70 6.30 18.64
N GLN A 124 13.62 6.45 19.96
CA GLN A 124 12.35 6.63 20.67
C GLN A 124 11.59 7.89 20.22
N GLN A 125 12.28 9.00 19.92
CA GLN A 125 11.65 10.26 19.53
C GLN A 125 11.13 10.18 18.09
N GLN A 126 11.92 9.60 17.20
CA GLN A 126 11.55 9.33 15.81
C GLN A 126 10.38 8.33 15.72
N ALA A 127 10.38 7.28 16.56
CA ALA A 127 9.32 6.30 16.63
C ALA A 127 7.96 6.89 17.06
N LEU A 128 7.96 7.94 17.89
CA LEU A 128 6.72 8.67 18.24
C LEU A 128 6.17 9.47 17.05
N ALA A 129 7.07 10.00 16.20
CA ALA A 129 6.73 10.80 15.02
C ALA A 129 6.46 9.97 13.75
N ALA A 130 6.73 8.65 13.76
CA ALA A 130 6.61 7.79 12.58
C ALA A 130 5.19 7.78 11.98
N GLU A 131 5.04 7.94 10.68
CA GLU A 131 3.69 8.01 10.07
C GLU A 131 2.97 6.65 10.04
N PRO A 132 1.61 6.61 10.12
CA PRO A 132 0.85 5.39 9.92
C PRO A 132 0.98 4.81 8.49
N GLY A 133 0.95 3.49 8.37
CA GLY A 133 1.15 2.72 7.15
C GLY A 133 2.61 2.33 6.88
N PHE A 134 3.54 2.71 7.77
CA PHE A 134 4.97 2.45 7.65
C PHE A 134 5.49 1.43 8.66
N TRP A 135 6.54 0.74 8.24
CA TRP A 135 7.36 -0.16 9.03
C TRP A 135 8.59 0.56 9.54
N TYR A 136 9.00 0.28 10.77
CA TYR A 136 10.27 0.75 11.32
C TYR A 136 10.77 -0.22 12.38
N PHE A 137 12.07 -0.22 12.64
CA PHE A 137 12.66 -0.97 13.75
C PHE A 137 12.92 -0.04 14.92
N ASP A 138 12.33 -0.33 16.08
CA ASP A 138 12.52 0.45 17.31
C ASP A 138 13.80 -0.01 18.00
N LEU A 139 14.80 0.88 18.07
CA LEU A 139 16.10 0.59 18.67
C LEU A 139 16.04 0.35 20.19
N HIS A 140 15.06 0.94 20.88
CA HIS A 140 14.88 0.81 22.33
C HIS A 140 14.20 -0.51 22.69
N GLN A 141 13.12 -0.84 21.97
CA GLN A 141 12.34 -2.07 22.19
C GLN A 141 12.95 -3.29 21.49
N LYS A 142 13.88 -3.07 20.55
CA LYS A 142 14.48 -4.09 19.68
C LYS A 142 13.42 -4.93 18.96
N SER A 143 12.38 -4.26 18.48
CA SER A 143 11.23 -4.85 17.82
C SER A 143 10.98 -4.17 16.47
N LEU A 144 10.54 -4.98 15.50
CA LEU A 144 10.02 -4.45 14.25
C LEU A 144 8.58 -4.01 14.50
N ILE A 145 8.26 -2.75 14.23
CA ILE A 145 6.94 -2.18 14.46
C ILE A 145 6.31 -1.79 13.13
N TYR A 146 5.04 -2.13 12.96
CA TYR A 146 4.18 -1.56 11.94
C TYR A 146 3.14 -0.64 12.58
N ARG A 147 3.05 0.60 12.10
CA ARG A 147 2.03 1.54 12.57
C ARG A 147 0.81 1.44 11.65
N VAL A 148 -0.33 0.98 12.18
CA VAL A 148 -1.53 0.76 11.38
C VAL A 148 -2.23 2.09 11.09
N ARG A 149 -2.65 2.28 9.84
CA ARG A 149 -3.38 3.45 9.35
C ARG A 149 -4.87 3.36 9.66
N TYR A 150 -5.49 2.20 9.48
CA TYR A 150 -6.92 1.99 9.73
C TYR A 150 -7.15 0.97 10.86
N ASP A 151 -7.54 1.46 12.03
CA ASP A 151 -7.68 0.68 13.27
C ASP A 151 -9.05 0.04 13.50
N GLN A 152 -9.96 0.23 12.56
CA GLN A 152 -11.33 -0.27 12.62
C GLN A 152 -11.38 -1.80 12.79
N ASN A 153 -10.37 -2.48 12.22
CA ASN A 153 -10.19 -3.93 12.28
C ASN A 153 -9.05 -4.41 13.21
N LEU A 154 -8.41 -3.50 13.96
CA LEU A 154 -7.47 -3.86 15.01
C LEU A 154 -8.22 -4.31 16.27
N GLU A 155 -7.75 -5.38 16.91
CA GLU A 155 -8.26 -5.87 18.18
C GLU A 155 -7.14 -6.01 19.22
N GLY A 156 -7.54 -6.20 20.48
CA GLY A 156 -6.61 -6.52 21.56
C GLY A 156 -5.79 -5.32 22.05
N ILE A 157 -4.63 -5.65 22.62
CA ILE A 157 -3.73 -4.70 23.30
C ILE A 157 -3.09 -3.74 22.29
N ASP A 158 -2.95 -4.14 21.03
CA ASP A 158 -2.35 -3.34 19.96
C ASP A 158 -3.18 -2.10 19.59
N LYS A 159 -4.51 -2.14 19.77
CA LYS A 159 -5.36 -0.96 19.64
C LYS A 159 -5.14 0.04 20.79
N LEU A 160 -4.80 -0.44 21.98
CA LEU A 160 -4.49 0.41 23.12
C LEU A 160 -3.07 0.99 23.02
N ASP A 161 -2.13 0.28 22.39
CA ASP A 161 -0.76 0.75 22.16
C ASP A 161 -0.63 1.63 20.90
N ASN A 162 -1.58 2.57 20.73
CA ASN A 162 -1.54 3.58 19.66
C ASN A 162 -1.42 2.99 18.24
N ASN A 163 -2.13 1.88 17.99
CA ASN A 163 -2.21 1.19 16.70
C ASN A 163 -0.85 0.68 16.21
N LYS A 164 0.02 0.27 17.14
CA LYS A 164 1.32 -0.32 16.85
C LYS A 164 1.24 -1.83 16.90
N LEU A 165 1.76 -2.47 15.86
CA LEU A 165 1.94 -3.91 15.81
C LEU A 165 3.42 -4.23 15.95
N SER A 166 3.80 -4.80 17.09
CA SER A 166 5.20 -5.10 17.42
C SER A 166 5.52 -6.56 17.15
N PHE A 167 6.63 -6.82 16.46
CA PHE A 167 7.13 -8.14 16.10
C PHE A 167 8.55 -8.33 16.60
N VAL A 168 8.82 -9.51 17.14
CA VAL A 168 10.15 -9.88 17.63
C VAL A 168 10.64 -11.09 16.85
N LEU A 169 11.90 -11.03 16.45
CA LEU A 169 12.58 -12.14 15.83
C LEU A 169 12.91 -13.20 16.88
N LYS A 170 12.38 -14.42 16.74
CA LYS A 170 12.71 -15.55 17.61
C LYS A 170 13.29 -16.71 16.83
N LEU A 171 14.36 -17.29 17.37
CA LEU A 171 14.97 -18.50 16.83
C LEU A 171 14.22 -19.71 17.38
N VAL A 172 13.71 -20.57 16.51
CA VAL A 172 13.09 -21.83 16.90
C VAL A 172 14.12 -22.95 16.79
N TYR A 173 14.52 -23.45 17.95
CA TYR A 173 15.46 -24.56 18.10
C TYR A 173 14.73 -25.91 18.05
N SER A 174 15.35 -26.92 17.44
CA SER A 174 14.82 -28.29 17.46
C SER A 174 15.57 -29.12 18.49
N PRO A 175 14.89 -29.71 19.50
CA PRO A 175 15.55 -30.58 20.48
C PRO A 175 16.03 -31.90 19.87
N ALA A 176 15.45 -32.34 18.74
CA ALA A 176 15.74 -33.63 18.11
C ALA A 176 17.11 -33.70 17.41
N ASP A 177 17.74 -32.56 17.10
CA ASP A 177 19.04 -32.51 16.38
C ASP A 177 20.20 -32.09 17.30
N SER A 178 20.02 -32.19 18.62
CA SER A 178 21.07 -31.85 19.59
C SER A 178 22.16 -32.93 19.63
N TYR A 179 23.13 -32.85 18.72
CA TYR A 179 24.32 -33.70 18.75
C TYR A 179 25.41 -33.05 19.63
N LYS A 180 25.83 -33.73 20.70
CA LYS A 180 26.83 -33.25 21.69
C LYS A 180 26.55 -31.85 22.29
N GLY A 181 25.29 -31.56 22.62
CA GLY A 181 24.92 -30.32 23.33
C GLY A 181 24.96 -29.04 22.49
N ARG A 182 25.16 -29.14 21.16
CA ARG A 182 24.99 -28.01 20.24
C ARG A 182 23.55 -28.01 19.70
N ARG A 183 22.79 -26.98 20.06
CA ARG A 183 21.42 -26.77 19.57
C ARG A 183 21.45 -26.36 18.09
N VAL A 184 20.87 -27.17 17.21
CA VAL A 184 20.77 -26.86 15.79
C VAL A 184 19.50 -26.03 15.55
N ILE A 185 19.66 -24.87 14.91
CA ILE A 185 18.56 -23.96 14.58
C ILE A 185 17.90 -24.48 13.30
N ARG A 186 16.59 -24.78 13.37
CA ARG A 186 15.84 -25.27 12.21
C ARG A 186 15.05 -24.17 11.50
N ARG A 187 14.63 -23.13 12.22
CA ARG A 187 13.78 -22.08 11.64
C ARG A 187 13.87 -20.78 12.43
N VAL A 188 13.91 -19.66 11.72
CA VAL A 188 13.67 -18.31 12.26
C VAL A 188 12.20 -17.98 12.04
N ARG A 189 11.50 -17.53 13.08
CA ARG A 189 10.12 -17.03 12.96
C ARG A 189 10.03 -15.60 13.47
N LEU A 190 9.33 -14.73 12.75
CA LEU A 190 8.77 -13.53 13.37
C LEU A 190 7.60 -13.96 14.24
N GLN A 191 7.68 -13.63 15.52
CA GLN A 191 6.55 -13.79 16.42
C GLN A 191 5.93 -12.42 16.67
N PRO A 192 4.60 -12.27 16.49
CA PRO A 192 3.93 -11.08 16.98
C PRO A 192 4.04 -11.04 18.52
N SER A 193 4.26 -9.85 19.07
CA SER A 193 4.29 -9.63 20.52
C SER A 193 2.96 -10.00 21.19
N HIS A 194 1.85 -9.77 20.50
CA HIS A 194 0.50 -10.09 20.94
C HIS A 194 -0.20 -11.09 20.01
N LYS A 195 -1.06 -11.95 20.58
CA LYS A 195 -1.87 -12.90 19.81
C LYS A 195 -3.08 -12.18 19.20
N ASP A 196 -3.39 -12.51 17.95
CA ASP A 196 -4.65 -12.19 17.27
C ASP A 196 -5.02 -10.69 17.23
N PHE A 197 -4.17 -9.88 16.59
CA PHE A 197 -4.34 -8.42 16.48
C PHE A 197 -5.31 -7.94 15.38
N TRP A 198 -5.74 -8.83 14.48
CA TRP A 198 -6.67 -8.49 13.39
C TRP A 198 -8.02 -9.19 13.60
N LYS A 199 -9.14 -8.45 13.43
CA LYS A 199 -10.47 -9.04 13.27
C LYS A 199 -10.48 -10.07 12.17
N THR A 200 -10.61 -11.35 12.51
CA THR A 200 -10.88 -12.38 11.50
C THR A 200 -12.20 -12.01 10.83
N PRO A 201 -12.27 -11.90 9.49
CA PRO A 201 -13.56 -11.78 8.84
C PRO A 201 -14.38 -13.00 9.26
N LEU A 202 -15.59 -12.78 9.80
CA LEU A 202 -16.48 -13.84 10.25
C LEU A 202 -16.56 -14.92 9.15
N GLY A 203 -15.94 -16.07 9.38
CA GLY A 203 -15.97 -17.21 8.45
C GLY A 203 -14.66 -18.00 8.27
N SER A 204 -13.47 -17.44 8.50
CA SER A 204 -12.22 -18.23 8.33
C SER A 204 -11.73 -18.79 9.67
N GLY A 205 -12.29 -19.93 10.08
CA GLY A 205 -11.88 -20.73 11.24
C GLY A 205 -10.49 -21.37 11.12
N TRP A 206 -9.47 -20.62 10.73
CA TRP A 206 -8.09 -21.12 10.71
C TRP A 206 -7.36 -20.72 11.99
N LYS A 207 -7.41 -21.60 13.00
CA LYS A 207 -6.44 -21.58 14.10
C LYS A 207 -5.11 -22.12 13.57
N PRO A 208 -3.99 -21.38 13.67
CA PRO A 208 -2.69 -21.97 13.44
C PRO A 208 -2.50 -23.10 14.45
N ARG A 209 -2.19 -24.32 13.97
CA ARG A 209 -1.77 -25.41 14.85
C ARG A 209 -0.38 -25.08 15.39
N ASP A 210 -0.26 -25.11 16.71
CA ASP A 210 0.99 -24.97 17.46
C ASP A 210 2.03 -26.03 17.04
#